data_AF-A0A5C4SYW1-F1
#
_entry.id   AF-A0A5C4SYW1-F1
#
_cell.length_a   1.000
_cell.length_b   1.000
_cell.length_c   1.000
_cell.angle_alpha   90.00
_cell.angle_beta   90.00
_cell.angle_gamma   90.00
#
_symmetry.space_group_name_H-M   'P 1'
#
loop_
_entity.id
_entity.type
_entity.pdbx_description
1 polymer ?
#
loop_
_entity_poly.entity_id
_entity_poly.type
_entity_poly.pdbx_seq_one_letter_code
_entity_poly.pdbx_strand_id
1 'polypeptide(L)'
;MKKVLLLGDSIRMGYEPLVRAQLAGEAEVVAPAENGRFAKHTLWGVNLWIKELGKPDVVHWNNGLWDLHHEAPMIEALTSLDEYVHTIGRILNELQRTGASIIFATTTPVPYDETNRSNAEIDQYNAAAVELMNRHGVEVNDLNRIVKQDLSGCLCPDRLHMSELGNARLAERVTAAIRPYL
;
A
#
# COMPACT_ATOMS: atom_id res chain seq x y z
N MET A 1 2.45 19.73 -14.43
CA MET A 1 2.86 18.31 -14.36
C MET A 1 1.96 17.65 -13.32
N LYS A 2 1.40 16.46 -13.59
CA LYS A 2 0.54 15.81 -12.61
C LYS A 2 1.34 15.40 -11.37
N LYS A 3 0.70 15.47 -10.21
CA LYS A 3 1.27 15.08 -8.92
C LYS A 3 0.75 13.71 -8.50
N VAL A 4 1.67 12.79 -8.27
CA VAL A 4 1.41 11.41 -7.85
C VAL A 4 1.77 11.27 -6.39
N LEU A 5 0.80 11.03 -5.52
CA LEU A 5 1.03 10.70 -4.12
C LEU A 5 1.16 9.19 -3.96
N LEU A 6 2.32 8.74 -3.46
CA LEU A 6 2.47 7.38 -2.93
C LEU A 6 2.21 7.40 -1.43
N LEU A 7 1.25 6.60 -0.96
CA LEU A 7 0.87 6.52 0.44
C LEU A 7 0.94 5.08 0.92
N GLY A 8 1.42 4.87 2.14
CA GLY A 8 1.34 3.56 2.77
C GLY A 8 2.44 3.28 3.76
N ASP A 9 2.54 2.01 4.15
CA ASP A 9 3.51 1.53 5.11
C ASP A 9 4.96 1.47 4.56
N SER A 10 5.87 0.84 5.30
CA SER A 10 7.28 0.79 4.95
C SER A 10 7.57 0.07 3.63
N ILE A 11 6.68 -0.79 3.13
CA ILE A 11 6.87 -1.43 1.81
C ILE A 11 6.85 -0.36 0.70
N ARG A 12 5.99 0.66 0.82
CA ARG A 12 5.96 1.79 -0.13
C ARG A 12 7.27 2.54 -0.18
N MET A 13 7.92 2.73 0.97
CA MET A 13 9.19 3.46 1.06
C MET A 13 10.30 2.76 0.27
N GLY A 14 10.26 1.43 0.14
CA GLY A 14 11.27 0.66 -0.60
C GLY A 14 11.22 0.88 -2.10
N TYR A 15 10.03 0.87 -2.71
CA TYR A 15 9.88 1.06 -4.16
C TYR A 15 9.71 2.52 -4.59
N GLU A 16 9.41 3.44 -3.67
CA GLU A 16 9.19 4.85 -3.98
C GLU A 16 10.33 5.50 -4.79
N PRO A 17 11.63 5.36 -4.43
CA PRO A 17 12.71 5.99 -5.19
C PRO A 17 12.76 5.50 -6.65
N LEU A 18 12.41 4.25 -6.88
CA LEU A 18 12.38 3.64 -8.21
C LEU A 18 11.18 4.14 -9.02
N VAL A 19 9.99 4.24 -8.42
CA VAL A 19 8.81 4.84 -9.07
C VAL A 19 9.08 6.30 -9.44
N ARG A 20 9.69 7.06 -8.52
CA ARG A 20 10.11 8.45 -8.76
C ARG A 20 11.07 8.57 -9.94
N ALA A 21 12.05 7.67 -10.05
CA ALA A 21 12.98 7.63 -11.17
C ALA A 21 12.30 7.23 -12.50
N GLN A 22 11.41 6.24 -12.46
CA GLN A 22 10.70 5.73 -13.64
C GLN A 22 9.69 6.73 -14.22
N LEU A 23 9.15 7.62 -13.40
CA LEU A 23 8.22 8.68 -13.80
C LEU A 23 8.89 10.06 -13.97
N ALA A 24 10.23 10.13 -13.91
CA ALA A 24 10.96 11.37 -14.06
C ALA A 24 10.69 12.02 -15.44
N GLY A 25 10.24 13.28 -15.43
CA GLY A 25 9.84 14.00 -16.63
C GLY A 25 8.38 13.79 -17.06
N GLU A 26 7.69 12.78 -16.51
CA GLU A 26 6.26 12.52 -16.76
C GLU A 26 5.39 13.10 -15.63
N ALA A 27 5.78 12.88 -14.36
CA ALA A 27 5.00 13.28 -13.18
C ALA A 27 5.88 13.69 -11.99
N GLU A 28 5.33 14.49 -11.08
CA GLU A 28 5.94 14.78 -9.79
C GLU A 28 5.48 13.73 -8.77
N VAL A 29 6.37 12.81 -8.38
CA VAL A 29 6.08 11.84 -7.33
C VAL A 29 6.36 12.45 -5.96
N VAL A 30 5.36 12.46 -5.09
CA VAL A 30 5.46 12.91 -3.69
C VAL A 30 5.02 11.80 -2.75
N ALA A 31 5.55 11.79 -1.54
CA ALA A 31 5.20 10.79 -0.55
C ALA A 31 5.60 11.26 0.86
N PRO A 32 4.92 10.82 1.92
CA PRO A 32 5.33 11.13 3.29
C PRO A 32 6.70 10.52 3.59
N ALA A 33 7.60 11.27 4.22
CA ALA A 33 8.88 10.72 4.70
C ALA A 33 8.68 9.68 5.82
N GLU A 34 7.56 9.78 6.56
CA GLU A 34 7.20 8.83 7.59
C GLU A 34 6.52 7.56 7.02
N ASN A 35 6.70 6.45 7.72
CA ASN A 35 5.99 5.20 7.51
C ASN A 35 4.49 5.35 7.88
N GLY A 36 3.59 5.00 6.95
CA GLY A 36 2.14 5.02 7.19
C GLY A 36 1.63 4.02 8.23
N ARG A 37 2.41 2.97 8.55
CA ARG A 37 2.12 1.92 9.55
C ARG A 37 0.76 1.25 9.32
N PHE A 38 -0.03 1.06 10.38
CA PHE A 38 -1.39 0.50 10.33
C PHE A 38 -2.39 1.51 9.78
N ALA A 39 -3.52 1.04 9.26
CA ALA A 39 -4.51 1.87 8.57
C ALA A 39 -4.95 3.07 9.42
N LYS A 40 -5.17 2.90 10.73
CA LYS A 40 -5.62 4.00 11.60
C LYS A 40 -4.57 5.11 11.78
N HIS A 41 -3.29 4.79 11.71
CA HIS A 41 -2.21 5.79 11.68
C HIS A 41 -2.22 6.55 10.34
N THR A 42 -2.39 5.84 9.23
CA THR A 42 -2.54 6.49 7.92
C THR A 42 -3.79 7.36 7.84
N LEU A 43 -4.91 6.94 8.42
CA LEU A 43 -6.14 7.75 8.52
C LEU A 43 -5.92 9.04 9.30
N TRP A 44 -5.14 8.99 10.39
CA TRP A 44 -4.78 10.19 11.15
C TRP A 44 -3.90 11.14 10.32
N GLY A 45 -2.93 10.60 9.57
CA GLY A 45 -1.95 11.39 8.82
C GLY A 45 -2.39 11.87 7.43
N VAL A 46 -3.36 11.22 6.77
CA VAL A 46 -3.64 11.42 5.33
C VAL A 46 -3.87 12.89 4.95
N ASN A 47 -4.68 13.63 5.71
CA ASN A 47 -4.97 15.03 5.43
C ASN A 47 -3.79 15.96 5.79
N LEU A 48 -2.96 15.59 6.77
CA LEU A 48 -1.75 16.33 7.11
C LEU A 48 -0.74 16.23 5.97
N TRP A 49 -0.50 15.02 5.46
CA TRP A 49 0.43 14.79 4.37
C TRP A 49 -0.05 15.38 3.04
N ILE A 50 -1.35 15.32 2.72
CA ILE A 50 -1.88 16.01 1.54
C ILE A 50 -1.68 17.53 1.65
N LYS A 51 -1.86 18.11 2.85
CA LYS A 51 -1.61 19.54 3.08
C LYS A 51 -0.13 19.90 2.91
N GLU A 52 0.77 19.06 3.39
CA GLU A 52 2.22 19.26 3.32
C GLU A 52 2.77 19.07 1.90
N LEU A 53 2.38 17.98 1.23
CA LEU A 53 2.92 17.56 -0.07
C LEU A 53 2.18 18.19 -1.26
N GLY A 54 1.03 18.80 -0.99
CA GLY A 54 0.14 19.39 -1.98
C GLY A 54 -0.92 18.41 -2.49
N LYS A 55 -1.97 18.99 -3.09
CA LYS A 55 -3.11 18.24 -3.64
C LYS A 55 -2.65 17.31 -4.78
N PRO A 56 -2.87 15.98 -4.69
CA PRO A 56 -2.49 15.05 -5.75
C PRO A 56 -3.51 15.01 -6.90
N ASP A 57 -3.05 14.61 -8.08
CA ASP A 57 -3.88 14.24 -9.23
C ASP A 57 -4.10 12.71 -9.28
N VAL A 58 -3.12 11.95 -8.78
CA VAL A 58 -3.17 10.48 -8.68
C VAL A 58 -2.69 10.06 -7.28
N VAL A 59 -3.37 9.09 -6.68
CA VAL A 59 -2.96 8.47 -5.40
C VAL A 59 -2.79 6.98 -5.62
N HIS A 60 -1.61 6.45 -5.31
CA HIS A 60 -1.39 5.01 -5.15
C HIS A 60 -1.18 4.72 -3.67
N TRP A 61 -1.99 3.82 -3.11
CA TRP A 61 -2.09 3.67 -1.66
C TRP A 61 -2.20 2.21 -1.19
N ASN A 62 -1.47 1.85 -0.12
CA ASN A 62 -1.57 0.57 0.59
C ASN A 62 -1.49 0.72 2.12
N ASN A 63 -2.21 -0.12 2.88
CA ASN A 63 -1.92 -0.46 4.28
C ASN A 63 -2.37 -1.90 4.55
N GLY A 64 -1.64 -2.64 5.37
CA GLY A 64 -2.19 -3.84 6.01
C GLY A 64 -1.20 -4.72 6.76
N LEU A 65 0.10 -4.70 6.43
CA LEU A 65 1.07 -5.53 7.16
C LEU A 65 1.13 -5.18 8.66
N TRP A 66 0.96 -3.92 9.03
CA TRP A 66 0.91 -3.53 10.44
C TRP A 66 -0.40 -3.95 11.10
N ASP A 67 -1.53 -3.79 10.40
CA ASP A 67 -2.86 -4.19 10.88
C ASP A 67 -2.95 -5.70 11.17
N LEU A 68 -2.28 -6.51 10.35
CA LEU A 68 -2.23 -7.97 10.45
C LEU A 68 -1.20 -8.51 11.44
N HIS A 69 -0.54 -7.63 12.22
CA HIS A 69 0.50 -8.08 13.13
C HIS A 69 -0.09 -8.70 14.41
N HIS A 70 0.34 -9.91 14.72
CA HIS A 70 0.14 -10.56 16.00
C HIS A 70 1.41 -10.41 16.84
N GLU A 71 1.30 -9.77 18.00
CA GLU A 71 2.42 -9.59 18.94
C GLU A 71 2.10 -10.34 20.24
N ALA A 72 2.71 -11.50 20.43
CA ALA A 72 2.43 -12.33 21.59
C ALA A 72 2.61 -11.53 22.90
N PRO A 73 1.67 -11.62 23.86
CA PRO A 73 0.62 -12.64 23.98
C PRO A 73 -0.70 -12.32 23.26
N MET A 74 -0.76 -11.26 22.44
CA MET A 74 -1.92 -10.96 21.61
C MET A 74 -2.17 -12.10 20.62
N ILE A 75 -3.39 -12.61 20.60
CA ILE A 75 -3.81 -13.73 19.73
C ILE A 75 -4.46 -13.21 18.45
N GLU A 76 -5.12 -12.06 18.53
CA GLU A 76 -5.80 -11.41 17.39
C GLU A 76 -4.82 -10.52 16.63
N ALA A 77 -5.16 -10.21 15.37
CA ALA A 77 -4.44 -9.19 14.61
C ALA A 77 -4.59 -7.82 15.31
N LEU A 78 -3.57 -6.96 15.17
CA LEU A 78 -3.58 -5.61 15.73
C LEU A 78 -4.86 -4.82 15.40
N THR A 79 -5.37 -4.98 14.18
CA THR A 79 -6.64 -4.43 13.74
C THR A 79 -7.53 -5.57 13.26
N SER A 80 -8.72 -5.74 13.86
CA SER A 80 -9.68 -6.73 13.38
C SER A 80 -10.11 -6.47 11.92
N LEU A 81 -10.59 -7.49 11.22
CA LEU A 81 -11.01 -7.35 9.81
C LEU A 81 -12.08 -6.26 9.62
N ASP A 82 -13.09 -6.22 10.50
CA ASP A 82 -14.16 -5.23 10.43
C ASP A 82 -13.64 -3.81 10.66
N GLU A 83 -12.75 -3.62 11.64
CA GLU A 83 -12.10 -2.33 11.89
C GLU A 83 -11.18 -1.91 10.75
N TYR A 84 -10.47 -2.86 10.14
CA TYR A 84 -9.61 -2.62 8.99
C TYR A 84 -10.45 -2.13 7.81
N VAL A 85 -11.50 -2.87 7.42
CA VAL A 85 -12.40 -2.48 6.31
C VAL A 85 -13.04 -1.12 6.57
N HIS A 86 -13.52 -0.88 7.79
CA HIS A 86 -14.08 0.42 8.17
C HIS A 86 -13.04 1.54 8.04
N THR A 87 -11.82 1.32 8.52
CA THR A 87 -10.75 2.32 8.50
C THR A 87 -10.27 2.60 7.08
N ILE A 88 -10.10 1.55 6.26
CA ILE A 88 -9.75 1.67 4.84
C ILE A 88 -10.82 2.48 4.10
N GLY A 89 -12.10 2.23 4.35
CA GLY A 89 -13.20 3.02 3.78
C GLY A 89 -13.17 4.50 4.18
N ARG A 90 -12.77 4.80 5.41
CA ARG A 90 -12.59 6.20 5.86
C ARG A 90 -11.42 6.88 5.16
N ILE A 91 -10.29 6.19 4.98
CA ILE A 91 -9.15 6.75 4.23
C ILE A 91 -9.55 7.00 2.78
N LEU A 92 -10.23 6.05 2.15
CA LEU A 92 -10.76 6.20 0.80
C LEU A 92 -11.63 7.46 0.67
N ASN A 93 -12.52 7.72 1.63
CA ASN A 93 -13.34 8.94 1.62
C ASN A 93 -12.50 10.22 1.65
N GLU A 94 -11.43 10.28 2.45
CA GLU A 94 -10.52 11.44 2.48
C GLU A 94 -9.77 11.60 1.15
N LEU A 95 -9.27 10.51 0.58
CA LEU A 95 -8.61 10.52 -0.72
C LEU A 95 -9.57 10.96 -1.84
N GLN A 96 -10.82 10.50 -1.85
CA GLN A 96 -11.82 10.87 -2.86
C GLN A 96 -12.16 12.37 -2.84
N ARG A 97 -12.13 13.02 -1.67
CA ARG A 97 -12.35 14.47 -1.55
C ARG A 97 -11.30 15.32 -2.28
N THR A 98 -10.12 14.76 -2.54
CA THR A 98 -9.12 15.43 -3.38
C THR A 98 -9.55 15.50 -4.84
N GLY A 99 -10.41 14.59 -5.32
CA GLY A 99 -10.72 14.45 -6.73
C GLY A 99 -9.60 13.79 -7.56
N ALA A 100 -8.58 13.23 -6.90
CA ALA A 100 -7.54 12.44 -7.55
C ALA A 100 -8.09 11.11 -8.10
N SER A 101 -7.41 10.56 -9.10
CA SER A 101 -7.57 9.15 -9.46
C SER A 101 -6.92 8.28 -8.39
N ILE A 102 -7.66 7.31 -7.84
CA ILE A 102 -7.20 6.49 -6.71
C ILE A 102 -6.94 5.06 -7.18
N ILE A 103 -5.78 4.53 -6.81
CA ILE A 103 -5.37 3.15 -7.04
C ILE A 103 -5.03 2.54 -5.68
N PHE A 104 -5.77 1.52 -5.27
CA PHE A 104 -5.48 0.76 -4.06
C PHE A 104 -4.53 -0.39 -4.38
N ALA A 105 -3.51 -0.60 -3.57
CA ALA A 105 -2.63 -1.76 -3.66
C ALA A 105 -2.91 -2.76 -2.54
N THR A 106 -2.95 -4.04 -2.89
CA THR A 106 -3.08 -5.15 -1.93
C THR A 106 -1.82 -5.32 -1.09
N THR A 107 -1.98 -5.72 0.17
CA THR A 107 -0.90 -6.06 1.10
C THR A 107 -0.07 -7.22 0.59
N THR A 108 1.26 -7.06 0.58
CA THR A 108 2.21 -8.08 0.10
C THR A 108 2.28 -9.31 1.03
N PRO A 109 2.61 -10.50 0.50
CA PRO A 109 2.76 -11.72 1.29
C PRO A 109 3.98 -11.67 2.22
N VAL A 110 4.01 -12.60 3.17
CA VAL A 110 5.13 -12.91 4.07
C VAL A 110 5.64 -14.34 3.81
N PRO A 111 6.79 -14.78 4.36
CA PRO A 111 7.18 -16.18 4.30
C PRO A 111 6.11 -17.11 4.89
N TYR A 112 6.00 -18.33 4.37
CA TYR A 112 4.96 -19.28 4.82
C TYR A 112 5.16 -19.78 6.25
N ASP A 113 6.37 -19.66 6.78
CA ASP A 113 6.77 -19.98 8.15
C ASP A 113 6.83 -18.75 9.07
N GLU A 114 6.31 -17.59 8.63
CA GLU A 114 6.15 -16.40 9.48
C GLU A 114 5.17 -16.67 10.63
N THR A 115 5.50 -16.21 11.84
CA THR A 115 4.71 -16.49 13.05
C THR A 115 3.76 -15.36 13.42
N ASN A 116 4.08 -14.12 13.05
CA ASN A 116 3.32 -12.95 13.51
C ASN A 116 2.28 -12.49 12.48
N ARG A 117 2.26 -13.12 11.30
CA ARG A 117 1.35 -12.85 10.18
C ARG A 117 1.16 -14.13 9.38
N SER A 118 -0.04 -14.39 8.88
CA SER A 118 -0.27 -15.49 7.96
C SER A 118 -0.70 -15.00 6.58
N ASN A 119 -0.25 -15.69 5.52
CA ASN A 119 -0.70 -15.37 4.16
C ASN A 119 -2.22 -15.62 3.99
N ALA A 120 -2.80 -16.57 4.72
CA ALA A 120 -4.24 -16.82 4.68
C ALA A 120 -5.04 -15.61 5.19
N GLU A 121 -4.61 -15.00 6.29
CA GLU A 121 -5.25 -13.81 6.83
C GLU A 121 -4.96 -12.57 5.98
N ILE A 122 -3.74 -12.41 5.45
CA ILE A 122 -3.42 -11.37 4.45
C ILE A 122 -4.38 -11.47 3.25
N ASP A 123 -4.62 -12.68 2.74
CA ASP A 123 -5.51 -12.91 1.61
C ASP A 123 -6.98 -12.60 1.97
N GLN A 124 -7.41 -12.90 3.21
CA GLN A 124 -8.73 -12.53 3.71
C GLN A 124 -8.93 -11.00 3.78
N TYR A 125 -7.95 -10.27 4.30
CA TYR A 125 -8.01 -8.80 4.40
C TYR A 125 -7.94 -8.14 3.03
N ASN A 126 -7.07 -8.66 2.15
CA ASN A 126 -6.99 -8.21 0.76
C ASN A 126 -8.32 -8.43 0.04
N ALA A 127 -8.95 -9.60 0.17
CA ALA A 127 -10.25 -9.87 -0.44
C ALA A 127 -11.33 -8.87 0.01
N ALA A 128 -11.42 -8.58 1.32
CA ALA A 128 -12.38 -7.63 1.85
C ALA A 128 -12.12 -6.19 1.39
N ALA A 129 -10.84 -5.77 1.35
CA ALA A 129 -10.47 -4.46 0.82
C ALA A 129 -10.76 -4.35 -0.68
N VAL A 130 -10.47 -5.39 -1.47
CA VAL A 130 -10.78 -5.44 -2.91
C VAL A 130 -12.28 -5.36 -3.15
N GLU A 131 -13.09 -6.06 -2.37
CA GLU A 131 -14.55 -5.95 -2.46
C GLU A 131 -15.02 -4.51 -2.20
N LEU A 132 -14.46 -3.86 -1.17
CA LEU A 132 -14.74 -2.46 -0.89
C LEU A 132 -14.31 -1.55 -2.06
N MET A 133 -13.11 -1.71 -2.60
CA MET A 133 -12.63 -0.92 -3.74
C MET A 133 -13.53 -1.09 -4.97
N ASN A 134 -13.94 -2.32 -5.27
CA ASN A 134 -14.84 -2.63 -6.39
C ASN A 134 -16.20 -1.93 -6.23
N ARG A 135 -16.78 -1.91 -5.03
CA ARG A 135 -18.04 -1.19 -4.76
C ARG A 135 -17.94 0.32 -4.99
N HIS A 136 -16.74 0.88 -4.85
CA HIS A 136 -16.47 2.30 -5.07
C HIS A 136 -15.84 2.62 -6.44
N GLY A 137 -15.67 1.63 -7.31
CA GLY A 137 -15.04 1.81 -8.63
C GLY A 137 -13.57 2.22 -8.58
N VAL A 138 -12.85 1.83 -7.53
CA VAL A 138 -11.42 2.13 -7.34
C VAL A 138 -10.58 1.03 -7.99
N GLU A 139 -9.56 1.41 -8.76
CA GLU A 139 -8.65 0.44 -9.37
C GLU A 139 -7.84 -0.29 -8.29
N VAL A 140 -7.69 -1.61 -8.45
CA VAL A 140 -6.86 -2.45 -7.59
C VAL A 140 -5.58 -2.85 -8.30
N ASN A 141 -4.44 -2.47 -7.73
CA ASN A 141 -3.13 -2.95 -8.10
C ASN A 141 -2.69 -4.11 -7.18
N ASP A 142 -2.88 -5.35 -7.66
CA ASP A 142 -2.59 -6.58 -6.91
C ASP A 142 -1.07 -6.83 -6.79
N LEU A 143 -0.40 -6.10 -5.88
CA LEU A 143 1.01 -6.29 -5.53
C LEU A 143 1.26 -7.62 -4.81
N ASN A 144 0.24 -8.17 -4.14
CA ASN A 144 0.35 -9.46 -3.44
C ASN A 144 0.70 -10.57 -4.44
N ARG A 145 -0.04 -10.64 -5.55
CA ARG A 145 0.21 -11.58 -6.64
C ARG A 145 1.59 -11.40 -7.25
N ILE A 146 2.09 -10.18 -7.41
CA ILE A 146 3.42 -9.92 -8.00
C ILE A 146 4.52 -10.53 -7.14
N VAL A 147 4.47 -10.32 -5.83
CA VAL A 147 5.48 -10.87 -4.90
C VAL A 147 5.35 -12.38 -4.79
N LYS A 148 4.13 -12.94 -4.76
CA LYS A 148 3.90 -14.40 -4.69
C LYS A 148 4.53 -15.20 -5.84
N GLN A 149 4.77 -14.59 -7.00
CA GLN A 149 5.43 -15.26 -8.13
C GLN A 149 6.87 -15.68 -7.83
N ASP A 150 7.53 -15.00 -6.90
CA ASP A 150 8.92 -15.28 -6.49
C ASP A 150 9.14 -14.76 -5.07
N LEU A 151 8.41 -15.35 -4.12
CA LEU A 151 8.40 -14.86 -2.74
C LEU A 151 9.81 -14.81 -2.14
N SER A 152 10.59 -15.87 -2.32
CA SER A 152 11.96 -15.95 -1.80
C SER A 152 12.90 -14.93 -2.42
N GLY A 153 12.77 -14.66 -3.73
CA GLY A 153 13.61 -13.67 -4.41
C GLY A 153 13.19 -12.23 -4.10
N CYS A 154 11.91 -12.01 -3.80
CA CYS A 154 11.36 -10.67 -3.56
C CYS A 154 11.56 -10.16 -2.13
N LEU A 155 11.86 -11.02 -1.16
CA LEU A 155 12.09 -10.61 0.24
C LEU A 155 13.57 -10.45 0.56
N CYS A 156 13.91 -9.46 1.37
CA CYS A 156 15.25 -9.30 1.89
C CYS A 156 15.47 -10.18 3.15
N PRO A 157 16.70 -10.25 3.70
CA PRO A 157 17.00 -11.11 4.85
C PRO A 157 16.18 -10.84 6.12
N ASP A 158 15.53 -9.68 6.25
CA ASP A 158 14.65 -9.38 7.39
C ASP A 158 13.28 -10.05 7.29
N ARG A 159 13.00 -10.72 6.16
CA ARG A 159 11.81 -11.55 5.92
C ARG A 159 10.48 -10.78 5.89
N LEU A 160 10.52 -9.45 5.83
CA LEU A 160 9.34 -8.59 5.75
C LEU A 160 9.45 -7.60 4.59
N HIS A 161 10.57 -6.90 4.49
CA HIS A 161 10.78 -5.89 3.46
C HIS A 161 11.29 -6.52 2.17
N MET A 162 11.07 -5.80 1.07
CA MET A 162 11.45 -6.28 -0.24
C MET A 162 12.97 -6.21 -0.46
N SER A 163 13.51 -7.18 -1.18
CA SER A 163 14.86 -7.14 -1.74
C SER A 163 14.97 -6.08 -2.85
N GLU A 164 16.15 -5.86 -3.41
CA GLU A 164 16.32 -5.02 -4.61
C GLU A 164 15.43 -5.50 -5.77
N LEU A 165 15.38 -6.82 -6.00
CA LEU A 165 14.51 -7.45 -7.01
C LEU A 165 13.04 -7.21 -6.71
N GLY A 166 12.61 -7.40 -5.45
CA GLY A 166 11.23 -7.18 -5.03
C GLY A 166 10.81 -5.73 -5.23
N ASN A 167 11.63 -4.77 -4.80
CA ASN A 167 11.37 -3.34 -4.99
C ASN A 167 11.32 -2.96 -6.48
N ALA A 168 12.19 -3.52 -7.32
CA ALA A 168 12.17 -3.28 -8.76
C ALA A 168 10.86 -3.76 -9.41
N ARG A 169 10.40 -4.98 -9.07
CA ARG A 169 9.13 -5.53 -9.59
C ARG A 169 7.91 -4.75 -9.10
N LEU A 170 7.89 -4.37 -7.82
CA LEU A 170 6.83 -3.54 -7.29
C LEU A 170 6.83 -2.17 -7.97
N ALA A 171 8.00 -1.53 -8.13
CA ALA A 171 8.09 -0.23 -8.81
C ALA A 171 7.59 -0.30 -10.25
N GLU A 172 8.00 -1.30 -11.03
CA GLU A 172 7.51 -1.50 -12.40
C GLU A 172 5.99 -1.63 -12.43
N ARG A 173 5.42 -2.48 -11.57
CA ARG A 173 3.97 -2.70 -11.50
C ARG A 173 3.22 -1.43 -11.08
N VAL A 174 3.74 -0.71 -10.08
CA VAL A 174 3.16 0.54 -9.56
C VAL A 174 3.18 1.63 -10.64
N THR A 175 4.32 1.84 -11.29
CA THR A 175 4.44 2.77 -12.42
C THR A 175 3.48 2.44 -13.55
N ALA A 176 3.37 1.16 -13.92
CA ALA A 176 2.44 0.72 -14.96
C ALA A 176 0.96 0.99 -14.61
N ALA A 177 0.58 0.89 -13.34
CA ALA A 177 -0.77 1.23 -12.87
C ALA A 177 -1.01 2.74 -12.84
N ILE A 178 0.01 3.55 -12.57
CA ILE A 178 -0.12 5.02 -12.49
C ILE A 178 -0.19 5.68 -13.86
N ARG A 179 0.61 5.21 -14.84
CA ARG A 179 0.76 5.83 -16.17
C ARG A 179 -0.56 6.15 -16.92
N PRO A 180 -1.61 5.30 -16.90
CA PRO A 180 -2.88 5.61 -17.54
C PRO A 180 -3.56 6.89 -17.02
N TYR A 181 -3.16 7.35 -15.83
CA TYR A 181 -3.71 8.52 -15.16
C TYR A 181 -2.82 9.77 -15.23
N LEU A 182 -1.69 9.70 -15.95
CA LEU A 182 -0.76 10.83 -16.12
C LEU A 182 -1.21 11.87 -17.15
#